data_AF-A0AAW7M2C7-F1
#
_entry.id   AF-A0AAW7M2C7-F1
#
_cell.length_a   1.000
_cell.length_b   1.000
_cell.length_c   1.000
_cell.angle_alpha   90.00
_cell.angle_beta   90.00
_cell.angle_gamma   90.00
#
_symmetry.space_group_name_H-M   'P 1'
#
loop_
_entity.id
_entity.type
_entity.pdbx_description
1 polymer ?
#
loop_
_entity_poly.entity_id
_entity_poly.type
_entity_poly.pdbx_seq_one_letter_code
_entity_poly.pdbx_strand_id
1 'polypeptide(L)'
;MSYSDIVATIAMIVSISAVPASGYLSYRYAIKGEKRKEWNSVVEPILEYLEGHEIFLSRKKCPDCTFHSFPSKNWDAAIRRVKDPKKALQVLHDYQSILNEIKKSPAPVIYFGQSEADREEWIDRYPDGIIKLNELMTHISLK
;
A
#
# COMPACT_ATOMS: atom_id res chain seq x y z
N MET A 1 -32.37 -47.08 26.87
CA MET A 1 -31.43 -46.19 26.18
C MET A 1 -30.27 -45.96 27.13
N SER A 2 -29.09 -46.51 26.82
CA SER A 2 -27.92 -46.43 27.70
C SER A 2 -27.32 -45.02 27.64
N TYR A 3 -26.63 -44.60 28.71
CA TYR A 3 -25.88 -43.34 28.73
C TYR A 3 -24.90 -43.24 27.54
N SER A 4 -24.35 -44.38 27.13
CA SER A 4 -23.48 -44.50 25.95
C SER A 4 -24.20 -44.16 24.64
N ASP A 5 -25.48 -44.53 24.49
CA ASP A 5 -26.24 -44.29 23.26
C ASP A 5 -26.56 -42.80 23.09
N ILE A 6 -26.80 -42.11 24.21
CA ILE A 6 -27.05 -40.66 24.24
C ILE A 6 -25.78 -39.90 23.86
N VAL A 7 -24.62 -40.26 24.44
CA VAL A 7 -23.33 -39.65 24.11
C VAL A 7 -22.96 -39.91 22.64
N ALA A 8 -23.18 -41.13 22.14
CA ALA A 8 -22.92 -41.47 20.73
C ALA A 8 -23.79 -40.67 19.76
N THR A 9 -25.07 -40.47 20.10
CA THR A 9 -26.00 -39.67 19.29
C THR A 9 -25.59 -38.20 19.26
N ILE A 10 -25.20 -37.63 20.42
CA ILE A 10 -24.69 -36.26 20.51
C ILE A 10 -23.39 -36.13 19.70
N ALA A 11 -22.46 -37.08 19.82
CA ALA A 11 -21.21 -37.08 19.06
C ALA A 11 -21.45 -37.13 17.55
N MET A 12 -22.45 -37.89 17.09
CA MET A 12 -22.85 -37.93 15.69
C MET A 12 -23.38 -36.58 15.20
N ILE A 13 -24.25 -35.92 15.97
CA ILE A 13 -24.79 -34.59 15.64
C ILE A 13 -23.68 -33.52 15.62
N VAL A 14 -22.77 -33.57 16.60
CA VAL A 14 -21.60 -32.68 16.65
C VAL A 14 -20.68 -32.94 15.46
N SER A 15 -20.44 -34.19 15.08
CA SER A 15 -19.61 -34.52 13.91
C SER A 15 -20.24 -34.01 12.60
N ILE A 16 -21.54 -34.24 12.39
CA ILE A 16 -22.27 -33.80 11.19
C ILE A 16 -22.32 -32.27 11.08
N SER A 17 -22.32 -31.54 12.19
CA SER A 17 -22.38 -30.07 12.18
C SER A 17 -21.00 -29.40 12.19
N ALA A 18 -20.06 -29.93 12.99
CA ALA A 18 -18.74 -29.34 13.17
C ALA A 18 -17.81 -29.57 11.96
N VAL A 19 -17.89 -30.72 11.28
CA VAL A 19 -17.02 -31.02 10.13
C VAL A 19 -17.32 -30.07 8.94
N PRO A 20 -18.58 -29.85 8.52
CA PRO A 20 -18.89 -28.88 7.49
C PRO A 20 -18.62 -27.44 7.92
N ALA A 21 -18.91 -27.09 9.19
CA ALA A 21 -18.65 -25.74 9.71
C ALA A 21 -17.14 -25.41 9.71
N SER A 22 -16.30 -26.35 10.14
CA SER A 22 -14.84 -26.23 10.12
C SER A 22 -14.31 -26.12 8.69
N GLY A 23 -14.81 -26.93 7.76
CA GLY A 23 -14.47 -26.85 6.34
C GLY A 23 -14.84 -25.49 5.73
N TYR A 24 -16.05 -25.00 6.00
CA TYR A 24 -16.52 -23.71 5.50
C TYR A 24 -15.72 -22.52 6.08
N LEU A 25 -15.46 -22.53 7.39
CA LEU A 25 -14.64 -21.49 8.02
C LEU A 25 -13.23 -21.49 7.45
N SER A 26 -12.60 -22.66 7.35
CA SER A 26 -11.25 -22.81 6.78
C SER A 26 -11.18 -22.29 5.35
N TYR A 27 -12.16 -22.65 4.52
CA TYR A 27 -12.26 -22.16 3.14
C TYR A 27 -12.45 -20.64 3.06
N ARG A 28 -13.31 -20.07 3.92
CA ARG A 28 -13.53 -18.62 4.00
C ARG A 28 -12.27 -17.86 4.42
N TYR A 29 -11.50 -18.41 5.38
CA TYR A 29 -10.23 -17.82 5.80
C TYR A 29 -9.16 -17.94 4.71
N ALA A 30 -9.09 -19.07 4.00
CA ALA A 30 -8.17 -19.26 2.88
C ALA A 30 -8.40 -18.23 1.76
N ILE A 31 -9.65 -18.05 1.31
CA ILE A 31 -10.00 -17.04 0.30
C ILE A 31 -9.68 -15.62 0.78
N LYS A 32 -9.97 -15.31 2.05
CA LYS A 32 -9.62 -14.00 2.62
C LYS A 32 -8.10 -13.79 2.62
N GLY A 33 -7.32 -14.85 2.83
CA GLY A 33 -5.86 -14.82 2.75
C GLY A 33 -5.35 -14.57 1.33
N GLU A 34 -5.89 -15.28 0.33
CA GLU A 34 -5.53 -15.07 -1.09
C GLU A 34 -5.83 -13.64 -1.55
N LYS A 35 -7.02 -13.11 -1.22
CA LYS A 35 -7.37 -11.71 -1.54
C LYS A 35 -6.43 -10.68 -0.91
N ARG A 36 -5.91 -10.93 0.29
CA ARG A 36 -4.89 -10.06 0.91
C ARG A 36 -3.55 -10.17 0.19
N LYS A 37 -3.14 -11.38 -0.21
CA LYS A 37 -1.91 -11.57 -1.00
C LYS A 37 -1.99 -10.87 -2.36
N GLU A 38 -3.12 -10.99 -3.05
CA GLU A 38 -3.38 -10.29 -4.32
C GLU A 38 -3.49 -8.77 -4.17
N TRP A 39 -3.86 -8.28 -2.98
CA TRP A 39 -3.84 -6.85 -2.70
C TRP A 39 -2.42 -6.37 -2.43
N ASN A 40 -1.70 -7.08 -1.56
CA ASN A 40 -0.32 -6.75 -1.21
C ASN A 40 0.58 -6.77 -2.46
N SER A 41 0.43 -7.75 -3.36
CA SER A 41 1.24 -7.78 -4.60
C SER A 41 1.03 -6.58 -5.53
N VAL A 42 -0.14 -5.94 -5.47
CA VAL A 42 -0.43 -4.72 -6.24
C VAL A 42 0.10 -3.48 -5.52
N VAL A 43 -0.06 -3.43 -4.20
CA VAL A 43 0.16 -2.23 -3.37
C VAL A 43 1.59 -2.10 -2.86
N GLU A 44 2.27 -3.19 -2.55
CA GLU A 44 3.64 -3.22 -2.04
C GLU A 44 4.62 -2.41 -2.91
N PRO A 45 4.68 -2.57 -4.25
CA PRO A 45 5.57 -1.74 -5.07
C PRO A 45 5.15 -0.27 -5.16
N ILE A 46 3.87 0.05 -4.89
CA ILE A 46 3.39 1.43 -4.83
C ILE A 46 3.82 2.07 -3.50
N LEU A 47 3.63 1.36 -2.38
CA LEU A 47 4.03 1.84 -1.07
C LEU A 47 5.54 2.00 -0.98
N GLU A 48 6.32 1.03 -1.46
CA GLU A 48 7.79 1.13 -1.48
C GLU A 48 8.26 2.37 -2.26
N TYR A 49 7.62 2.67 -3.39
CA TYR A 49 7.90 3.89 -4.16
C TYR A 49 7.52 5.17 -3.40
N LEU A 50 6.33 5.19 -2.76
CA LEU A 50 5.87 6.36 -2.01
C LEU A 50 6.70 6.60 -0.75
N GLU A 51 7.02 5.56 0.02
CA GLU A 51 7.88 5.63 1.20
C GLU A 51 9.30 6.08 0.84
N GLY A 52 9.86 5.57 -0.26
CA GLY A 52 11.15 6.05 -0.78
C GLY A 52 11.13 7.54 -1.14
N HIS A 53 10.05 8.00 -1.77
CA HIS A 53 9.89 9.42 -2.11
C HIS A 53 9.55 10.30 -0.90
N GLU A 54 8.83 9.78 0.10
CA GLU A 54 8.62 10.44 1.38
C GLU A 54 9.95 10.64 2.10
N ILE A 55 10.78 9.60 2.20
CA ILE A 55 12.09 9.68 2.86
C ILE A 55 12.96 10.73 2.18
N PHE A 56 12.93 10.79 0.84
CA PHE A 56 13.65 11.81 0.07
C PHE A 56 13.21 13.23 0.42
N LEU A 57 11.91 13.50 0.37
CA LEU A 57 11.37 14.84 0.58
C LEU A 57 11.37 15.25 2.06
N SER A 58 11.07 14.33 2.98
CA SER A 58 10.93 14.62 4.42
C SER A 58 12.26 14.67 5.16
N ARG A 59 13.19 13.76 4.87
CA ARG A 59 14.48 13.68 5.57
C ARG A 59 15.56 14.52 4.91
N LYS A 60 15.23 15.21 3.81
CA LYS A 60 16.15 15.98 2.96
C LYS A 60 17.40 15.19 2.53
N LYS A 61 17.34 13.86 2.64
CA LYS A 61 18.45 12.95 2.37
C LYS A 61 18.34 12.39 0.97
N CYS A 62 19.48 12.35 0.27
CA CYS A 62 19.61 11.65 -0.99
C CYS A 62 19.17 10.18 -0.78
N PRO A 63 18.23 9.64 -1.56
CA PRO A 63 18.04 8.21 -1.55
C PRO A 63 19.25 7.60 -2.25
N ASP A 64 19.56 6.34 -1.94
CA ASP A 64 20.29 5.50 -2.87
C ASP A 64 19.65 5.65 -4.26
N CYS A 65 20.46 5.64 -5.31
CA CYS A 65 20.18 6.07 -6.68
C CYS A 65 19.05 5.32 -7.42
N THR A 66 18.17 4.65 -6.71
CA THR A 66 17.04 3.84 -7.15
C THR A 66 15.73 4.60 -6.95
N PHE A 67 15.61 5.80 -7.54
CA PHE A 67 14.28 6.30 -7.91
C PHE A 67 13.75 5.43 -9.05
N HIS A 68 13.23 4.26 -8.67
CA HIS A 68 12.63 3.33 -9.60
C HIS A 68 11.46 4.03 -10.31
N SER A 69 11.36 3.80 -11.62
CA SER A 69 10.32 4.33 -12.48
C SER A 69 8.94 4.25 -11.81
N PHE A 70 8.19 5.35 -11.84
CA PHE A 70 6.82 5.43 -11.32
C PHE A 70 6.01 4.18 -11.71
N PRO A 71 5.49 3.38 -10.76
CA PRO A 71 4.91 2.06 -11.01
C PRO A 71 3.50 2.15 -11.63
N SER A 72 3.38 2.71 -12.83
CA SER A 72 2.13 3.05 -13.52
C SER A 72 1.17 1.86 -13.68
N LYS A 73 1.70 0.65 -13.89
CA LYS A 73 0.91 -0.56 -14.14
C LYS A 73 0.03 -0.97 -12.95
N ASN A 74 0.42 -0.65 -11.73
CA ASN A 74 -0.25 -1.13 -10.53
C ASN A 74 -1.30 -0.13 -10.00
N TRP A 75 -1.20 1.15 -10.41
CA TRP A 75 -2.07 2.22 -9.93
C TRP A 75 -3.53 2.05 -10.34
N ASP A 76 -3.81 1.62 -11.56
CA ASP A 76 -5.18 1.35 -12.01
C ASP A 76 -5.86 0.26 -11.18
N ALA A 77 -5.12 -0.80 -10.86
CA ALA A 77 -5.61 -1.90 -10.04
C ALA A 77 -5.77 -1.49 -8.57
N ALA A 78 -4.85 -0.66 -8.05
CA ALA A 78 -4.93 -0.12 -6.70
C ALA A 78 -6.16 0.79 -6.54
N ILE A 79 -6.32 1.80 -7.41
CA ILE A 79 -7.40 2.80 -7.32
C ILE A 79 -8.77 2.14 -7.36
N ARG A 80 -8.99 1.12 -8.20
CA ARG A 80 -10.28 0.41 -8.31
C ARG A 80 -10.73 -0.27 -7.01
N ARG A 81 -9.79 -0.59 -6.13
CA ARG A 81 -10.02 -1.33 -4.88
C ARG A 81 -10.00 -0.41 -3.64
N VAL A 82 -9.62 0.86 -3.79
CA VAL A 82 -9.66 1.87 -2.73
C VAL A 82 -11.10 2.30 -2.45
N LYS A 83 -11.38 2.69 -1.19
CA LYS A 83 -12.70 3.11 -0.72
C LYS A 83 -13.32 4.25 -1.56
N ASP A 84 -12.52 5.27 -1.88
CA ASP A 84 -12.93 6.45 -2.65
C ASP A 84 -12.08 6.58 -3.94
N PRO A 85 -12.42 5.86 -5.03
CA PRO A 85 -11.58 5.79 -6.23
C PRO A 85 -11.45 7.15 -6.95
N LYS A 86 -12.52 7.96 -6.94
CA LYS A 86 -12.52 9.29 -7.59
C LYS A 86 -11.53 10.25 -6.92
N LYS A 87 -11.50 10.26 -5.58
CA LYS A 87 -10.58 11.10 -4.81
C LYS A 87 -9.14 10.60 -4.98
N ALA A 88 -8.92 9.29 -4.86
CA ALA A 88 -7.60 8.70 -5.07
C ALA A 88 -7.04 9.00 -6.47
N LEU A 89 -7.87 8.94 -7.51
CA LEU A 89 -7.49 9.31 -8.88
C LEU A 89 -7.11 10.79 -8.99
N GLN A 90 -7.89 11.69 -8.37
CA GLN A 90 -7.61 13.12 -8.37
C GLN A 90 -6.27 13.42 -7.69
N VAL A 91 -6.06 12.88 -6.48
CA VAL A 91 -4.80 13.06 -5.75
C VAL A 91 -3.62 12.47 -6.53
N LEU A 92 -3.81 11.35 -7.22
CA LEU A 92 -2.78 10.75 -8.08
C LEU A 92 -2.41 11.69 -9.24
N HIS A 93 -3.40 12.29 -9.91
CA HIS A 93 -3.16 13.21 -11.01
C HIS A 93 -2.44 14.48 -10.53
N ASP A 94 -2.85 15.03 -9.38
CA ASP A 94 -2.19 16.18 -8.74
C ASP A 94 -0.72 15.85 -8.43
N TYR A 95 -0.47 14.69 -7.84
CA TYR A 95 0.88 14.21 -7.55
C TYR A 95 1.71 13.97 -8.83
N GLN A 96 1.11 13.45 -9.89
CA GLN A 96 1.79 13.30 -11.19
C GLN A 96 2.18 14.65 -11.81
N SER A 97 1.36 15.69 -11.63
CA SER A 97 1.72 17.05 -12.06
C SER A 97 2.98 17.52 -11.36
N ILE A 98 3.05 17.35 -10.04
CA ILE A 98 4.22 17.72 -9.22
C ILE A 98 5.46 16.91 -9.63
N LEU A 99 5.32 15.61 -9.88
CA LEU A 99 6.42 14.79 -10.39
C LEU A 99 6.93 15.28 -11.76
N ASN A 100 6.05 15.76 -12.63
CA ASN A 100 6.44 16.32 -13.92
C ASN A 100 7.15 17.67 -13.75
N GLU A 101 6.79 18.48 -12.76
CA GLU A 101 7.52 19.71 -12.40
C GLU A 101 8.92 19.39 -11.87
N ILE A 102 9.04 18.41 -10.97
CA ILE A 102 10.32 17.91 -10.47
C ILE A 102 11.21 17.39 -11.60
N LYS A 103 10.64 16.70 -12.60
CA LYS A 103 11.40 16.27 -13.79
C LYS A 103 11.93 17.43 -14.63
N LYS A 104 11.19 18.54 -14.71
CA LYS A 104 11.60 19.74 -15.45
C LYS A 104 12.68 20.54 -14.71
N SER A 105 12.62 20.57 -13.38
CA SER A 105 13.60 21.21 -12.51
C SER A 105 14.19 20.17 -11.55
N PRO A 106 15.10 19.31 -12.02
CA PRO A 106 15.67 18.25 -11.19
C PRO A 106 16.43 18.84 -10.01
N ALA A 107 16.45 18.10 -8.90
CA ALA A 107 17.20 18.49 -7.72
C ALA A 107 18.68 18.71 -8.05
N PRO A 108 19.33 19.71 -7.45
CA PRO A 108 20.75 19.94 -7.65
C PRO A 108 21.56 18.71 -7.23
N VAL A 109 22.50 18.31 -8.09
CA VAL A 109 23.44 17.22 -7.82
C VAL A 109 24.44 17.72 -6.79
N ILE A 110 24.42 17.12 -5.59
CA ILE A 110 25.40 17.40 -4.54
C ILE A 110 26.60 16.49 -4.77
N TYR A 111 27.78 17.09 -4.93
CA TYR A 111 29.03 16.36 -4.95
C TYR A 111 29.62 16.21 -3.54
N PHE A 112 30.49 15.22 -3.38
CA PHE A 112 31.15 14.95 -2.10
C PHE A 112 31.83 16.22 -1.55
N GLY A 113 31.46 16.64 -0.34
CA GLY A 113 32.00 17.83 0.33
C GLY A 113 31.27 19.15 0.06
N GLN A 114 30.17 19.16 -0.72
CA GLN A 114 29.32 20.34 -0.90
C GLN A 114 28.24 20.45 0.19
N SER A 115 27.83 21.70 0.48
CA SER A 115 26.73 22.01 1.41
C SER A 115 25.40 21.49 0.85
N GLU A 116 24.56 20.89 1.70
CA GLU A 116 23.23 20.41 1.30
C GLU A 116 22.19 21.53 1.18
N ALA A 117 22.53 22.77 1.58
CA ALA A 117 21.61 23.90 1.66
C ALA A 117 20.81 24.18 0.39
N ASP A 118 21.44 24.16 -0.79
CA ASP A 118 20.76 24.42 -2.08
C ASP A 118 19.71 23.35 -2.42
N ARG A 119 19.93 22.12 -1.95
CA ARG A 119 18.96 21.03 -2.10
C ARG A 119 17.84 21.12 -1.08
N GLU A 120 18.16 21.49 0.16
CA GLU A 120 17.15 21.73 1.18
C GLU A 120 16.18 22.83 0.74
N GLU A 121 16.68 23.94 0.20
CA GLU A 121 15.87 25.03 -0.35
C GLU A 121 15.07 24.58 -1.58
N TRP A 122 15.62 23.67 -2.40
CA TRP A 122 14.86 23.08 -3.51
C TRP A 122 13.69 22.21 -3.00
N ILE A 123 13.89 21.42 -1.95
CA ILE A 123 12.85 20.57 -1.34
C ILE A 123 11.74 21.43 -0.73
N ASP A 124 12.10 22.54 -0.08
CA ASP A 124 11.15 23.46 0.56
C ASP A 124 10.19 24.12 -0.44
N ARG A 125 10.43 24.02 -1.76
CA ARG A 125 9.51 24.47 -2.81
C ARG A 125 8.33 23.54 -3.07
N TYR A 126 8.37 22.31 -2.56
CA TYR A 126 7.36 21.28 -2.86
C TYR A 126 6.63 20.74 -1.60
N PRO A 127 6.11 21.61 -0.71
CA PRO A 127 5.35 21.14 0.46
C PRO A 127 4.08 20.39 0.06
N ASP A 128 3.43 20.82 -1.02
CA ASP A 128 2.21 20.20 -1.56
C ASP A 128 2.48 18.78 -2.05
N GLY A 129 3.68 18.49 -2.56
CA GLY A 129 4.07 17.15 -3.00
C GLY A 129 4.09 16.15 -1.86
N ILE A 130 4.59 16.57 -0.68
CA ILE A 130 4.64 15.76 0.53
C ILE A 130 3.21 15.51 1.06
N ILE A 131 2.37 16.55 1.08
CA ILE A 131 0.97 16.43 1.53
C ILE A 131 0.21 15.44 0.64
N LYS A 132 0.32 15.57 -0.69
CA LYS A 132 -0.36 14.70 -1.65
C LYS A 132 0.14 13.25 -1.60
N LEU A 133 1.43 13.07 -1.36
CA LEU A 133 2.02 11.75 -1.16
C LEU A 133 1.45 11.07 0.10
N ASN A 134 1.37 11.79 1.23
CA ASN A 134 0.81 11.27 2.47
C ASN A 134 -0.69 10.96 2.35
N GLU A 135 -1.43 11.79 1.61
CA GLU A 135 -2.83 11.57 1.27
C GLU A 135 -3.00 10.26 0.46
N LEU A 136 -2.15 10.02 -0.55
CA LEU A 136 -2.13 8.77 -1.32
C LEU A 136 -1.80 7.54 -0.46
N MET A 137 -0.75 7.60 0.37
CA MET A 137 -0.40 6.49 1.26
C MET A 137 -1.54 6.15 2.21
N THR A 138 -2.24 7.16 2.74
CA THR A 138 -3.41 6.95 3.62
C THR A 138 -4.57 6.27 2.87
N HIS A 139 -4.79 6.63 1.61
CA HIS A 139 -5.85 6.03 0.80
C HIS A 139 -5.55 4.59 0.38
N ILE A 140 -4.28 4.26 0.19
CA ILE A 140 -3.81 2.95 -0.30
C ILE A 140 -3.53 1.97 0.84
N SER A 141 -3.08 2.47 2.00
CA SER A 141 -2.89 1.70 3.22
C SER A 141 -4.26 1.37 3.84
N LEU A 142 -4.94 0.39 3.26
CA LEU A 142 -6.13 -0.21 3.84
C LEU A 142 -5.73 -1.00 5.11
N LYS A 143 -6.21 -0.52 6.27
CA LYS A 143 -6.27 -1.30 7.53
C LYS A 143 -7.13 -2.55 7.38
#